data_AF-A0A2V5P2U4-F1
#
_entry.id   AF-A0A2V5P2U4-F1
#
_cell.length_a   1.000
_cell.length_b   1.000
_cell.length_c   1.000
_cell.angle_alpha   90.00
_cell.angle_beta   90.00
_cell.angle_gamma   90.00
#
_symmetry.space_group_name_H-M   'P 1'
#
loop_
_entity.id
_entity.type
_entity.pdbx_description
1 polymer ?
#
loop_
_entity_poly.entity_id
_entity_poly.type
_entity_poly.pdbx_seq_one_letter_code
_entity_poly.pdbx_strand_id
1 'polypeptide(L)'
;MLHLSRSQIFKDYERAFSEAVGLPLNIRAHNSWSPAHHGKTDDDSFAAILARFNQARAACLRAQTDVSKELASTTRTATWFAGLSESAVPVYVGDHILGFLETGEVMLKNPTKK
;
A
#
# COMPACT_ATOMS: atom_id res chain seq x y z
N MET A 1 0.26 14.47 6.44
CA MET A 1 0.21 13.95 5.06
C MET A 1 -1.07 14.26 4.28
N LEU A 2 -2.18 14.60 4.94
CA LEU A 2 -3.42 15.07 4.27
C LEU A 2 -3.21 16.19 3.24
N HIS A 3 -2.18 17.01 3.39
CA HIS A 3 -1.86 18.06 2.40
C HIS A 3 -1.29 17.49 1.10
N LEU A 4 -0.45 16.45 1.14
CA LEU A 4 0.19 15.90 -0.06
C LEU A 4 -0.80 15.06 -0.86
N SER A 5 -1.61 14.21 -0.21
CA SER A 5 -2.65 13.43 -0.89
C SER A 5 -3.75 14.30 -1.52
N ARG A 6 -3.94 15.53 -1.03
CA ARG A 6 -4.89 16.50 -1.62
C ARG A 6 -4.25 17.44 -2.64
N SER A 7 -2.93 17.47 -2.72
CA SER A 7 -2.19 18.36 -3.60
C SER A 7 -2.44 18.02 -5.07
N GLN A 8 -2.38 19.02 -5.94
CA GLN A 8 -2.58 18.82 -7.36
C GLN A 8 -1.48 17.93 -7.96
N ILE A 9 -0.23 18.10 -7.50
CA ILE A 9 0.91 17.30 -7.95
C ILE A 9 0.71 15.80 -7.69
N PHE A 10 0.18 15.42 -6.53
CA PHE A 10 -0.11 14.02 -6.25
C PHE A 10 -1.25 13.50 -7.13
N LYS A 11 -2.34 14.26 -7.28
CA LYS A 11 -3.49 13.85 -8.10
C LYS A 11 -3.12 13.68 -9.58
N ASP A 12 -2.28 14.57 -10.11
CA ASP A 12 -1.80 14.47 -11.48
C ASP A 12 -0.92 13.23 -11.66
N TYR A 13 -0.05 12.94 -10.68
CA TYR A 13 0.78 11.75 -10.70
C TYR A 13 -0.03 10.45 -10.53
N GLU A 14 -1.00 10.43 -9.61
CA GLU A 14 -1.94 9.33 -9.41
C GLU A 14 -2.70 9.02 -10.71
N ARG A 15 -3.22 10.05 -11.38
CA ARG A 15 -3.89 9.90 -12.67
C ARG A 15 -2.94 9.34 -13.74
N ALA A 16 -1.77 9.96 -13.92
CA ALA A 16 -0.81 9.54 -14.94
C ALA A 16 -0.33 8.10 -14.71
N PHE A 17 -0.06 7.73 -13.45
CA PHE A 17 0.31 6.36 -13.09
C PHE A 17 -0.83 5.39 -13.38
N SER A 18 -2.06 5.74 -12.98
CA SER A 18 -3.23 4.87 -13.18
C SER A 18 -3.53 4.67 -14.67
N GLU A 19 -3.42 5.71 -15.48
CA GLU A 19 -3.59 5.64 -16.94
C GLU A 19 -2.49 4.81 -17.61
N ALA A 20 -1.24 4.92 -17.15
CA ALA A 20 -0.11 4.22 -17.75
C ALA A 20 0.01 2.74 -17.32
N VAL A 21 -0.28 2.45 -16.05
CA VAL A 21 -0.02 1.14 -15.42
C VAL A 21 -1.32 0.34 -15.25
N GLY A 22 -2.48 0.98 -15.26
CA GLY A 22 -3.77 0.33 -15.00
C GLY A 22 -3.98 -0.06 -13.55
N LEU A 23 -3.16 0.45 -12.62
CA LEU A 23 -3.23 0.18 -11.19
C LEU A 23 -3.45 1.49 -10.42
N PRO A 24 -4.23 1.49 -9.33
CA PRO A 24 -4.35 2.65 -8.47
C PRO A 24 -3.01 2.96 -7.79
N LEU A 25 -2.83 4.22 -7.39
CA LEU A 25 -1.67 4.66 -6.63
C LEU A 25 -2.13 5.43 -5.39
N ASN A 26 -1.68 4.99 -4.22
CA ASN A 26 -1.98 5.64 -2.96
C ASN A 26 -0.73 6.27 -2.36
N ILE A 27 -0.93 7.26 -1.48
CA ILE A 27 0.16 7.83 -0.67
C ILE A 27 -0.17 7.74 0.81
N ARG A 28 0.72 7.12 1.59
CA ARG A 28 0.53 6.86 3.03
C ARG A 28 1.65 7.48 3.85
N ALA A 29 1.30 8.12 4.97
CA ALA A 29 2.31 8.79 5.78
C ALA A 29 3.15 7.74 6.49
N HIS A 30 4.43 8.06 6.69
CA HIS A 30 5.31 7.24 7.51
C HIS A 30 4.70 6.90 8.89
N ASN A 31 3.88 7.81 9.44
CA ASN A 31 3.24 7.67 10.76
C ASN A 31 1.70 7.50 10.73
N SER A 32 1.05 7.39 9.56
CA SER A 32 -0.42 7.37 9.51
C SER A 32 -0.95 5.95 9.35
N TRP A 33 -1.53 5.43 10.43
CA TRP A 33 -2.48 4.33 10.40
C TRP A 33 -3.89 4.91 10.22
N SER A 34 -4.62 4.45 9.20
CA SER A 34 -6.07 4.49 9.21
C SER A 34 -6.54 3.09 8.79
N PRO A 35 -7.13 2.30 9.69
CA PRO A 35 -7.81 1.09 9.28
C PRO A 35 -9.07 1.58 8.55
N ALA A 36 -9.19 1.25 7.27
CA ALA A 36 -10.39 1.57 6.52
C ALA A 36 -11.61 0.97 7.24
N HIS A 37 -12.43 1.88 7.75
CA HIS A 37 -13.84 1.76 8.10
C HIS A 37 -14.26 0.81 9.23
N HIS A 38 -14.66 1.43 10.34
CA HIS A 38 -15.65 0.90 11.26
C HIS A 38 -16.95 0.57 10.52
N GLY A 39 -17.31 -0.70 10.51
CA GLY A 39 -18.62 -1.19 10.12
C GLY A 39 -18.76 -2.63 10.62
N LYS A 40 -19.70 -2.83 11.55
CA LYS A 40 -20.04 -4.09 12.23
C LYS A 40 -19.89 -5.29 11.28
N THR A 41 -18.97 -6.18 11.61
CA THR A 41 -18.60 -7.31 10.76
C THR A 41 -19.43 -8.52 11.16
N ASP A 42 -20.33 -8.91 10.27
CA ASP A 42 -20.86 -10.27 10.23
C ASP A 42 -19.71 -11.17 9.76
N ASP A 43 -19.23 -12.04 10.64
CA ASP A 43 -17.92 -12.74 10.52
C ASP A 43 -17.82 -13.64 9.28
N ASP A 44 -18.95 -14.00 8.67
CA ASP A 44 -19.02 -14.85 7.47
C ASP A 44 -19.16 -14.07 6.15
N SER A 45 -19.18 -12.73 6.20
CA SER A 45 -19.29 -11.94 4.97
C SER A 45 -17.96 -11.87 4.21
N PHE A 46 -18.03 -11.86 2.88
CA PHE A 46 -16.85 -11.62 2.03
C PHE A 46 -16.12 -10.32 2.40
N ALA A 47 -16.86 -9.30 2.84
CA ALA A 47 -16.31 -8.04 3.33
C ALA A 47 -15.48 -8.21 4.63
N ALA A 48 -15.90 -9.09 5.54
CA ALA A 48 -15.15 -9.45 6.75
C ALA A 48 -13.79 -10.07 6.42
N ILE A 49 -13.81 -11.04 5.50
CA ILE A 49 -12.62 -11.74 5.03
C ILE A 49 -11.65 -10.75 4.37
N LEU A 50 -12.17 -9.87 3.52
CA LEU A 50 -11.39 -8.83 2.86
C LEU A 50 -10.83 -7.80 3.84
N ALA A 51 -11.60 -7.39 4.86
CA ALA A 51 -11.14 -6.47 5.90
C ALA A 51 -10.01 -7.09 6.72
N ARG A 52 -10.13 -8.36 7.12
CA ARG A 52 -9.08 -9.09 7.83
C ARG A 52 -7.83 -9.26 6.97
N PHE A 53 -8.00 -9.50 5.67
CA PHE A 53 -6.90 -9.51 4.71
C PHE A 53 -6.20 -8.15 4.64
N ASN A 54 -6.95 -7.06 4.49
CA ASN A 54 -6.42 -5.70 4.45
C ASN A 54 -5.66 -5.35 5.74
N GLN A 55 -6.14 -5.81 6.89
CA GLN A 55 -5.48 -5.61 8.18
C GLN A 55 -4.16 -6.40 8.28
N ALA A 56 -4.15 -7.67 7.86
CA ALA A 56 -2.95 -8.50 7.80
C ALA A 56 -1.92 -7.94 6.80
N ARG A 57 -2.40 -7.44 5.65
CA ARG A 57 -1.62 -6.73 4.63
C ARG A 57 -0.93 -5.50 5.22
N ALA A 58 -1.70 -4.62 5.85
CA ALA A 58 -1.17 -3.41 6.50
C ALA A 58 -0.15 -3.75 7.60
N ALA A 59 -0.36 -4.82 8.36
CA ALA A 59 0.57 -5.25 9.40
C ALA A 59 1.89 -5.79 8.83
N CYS A 60 1.84 -6.61 7.78
CA CYS A 60 3.03 -7.17 7.13
C CYS A 60 3.84 -6.11 6.37
N LEU A 61 3.16 -5.17 5.70
CA LEU A 61 3.83 -4.04 5.05
C LEU A 61 4.58 -3.19 6.09
N ARG A 62 3.97 -2.95 7.26
CA ARG A 62 4.65 -2.29 8.38
C ARG A 62 5.84 -3.06 8.92
N ALA A 63 5.71 -4.36 9.16
CA ALA A 63 6.82 -5.16 9.64
C ALA A 63 8.02 -5.09 8.68
N GLN A 64 7.76 -4.99 7.37
CA GLN A 64 8.81 -4.79 6.38
C GLN A 64 9.39 -3.36 6.45
N THR A 65 8.56 -2.31 6.56
CA THR A 65 9.07 -0.94 6.64
C THR A 65 9.77 -0.63 7.97
N ASP A 66 9.27 -1.10 9.11
CA ASP A 66 9.77 -0.81 10.47
C ASP A 66 11.10 -1.51 10.81
N VAL A 67 11.36 -2.68 10.23
CA VAL A 67 12.65 -3.38 10.36
C VAL A 67 13.80 -2.57 9.70
N SER A 68 13.48 -1.52 8.93
CA SER A 68 14.42 -0.72 8.16
C SER A 68 14.96 0.49 8.92
N LYS A 69 15.26 0.35 10.22
CA LYS A 69 16.09 1.36 10.92
C LYS A 69 17.52 1.41 10.37
N GLU A 70 17.97 0.41 9.62
CA GLU A 70 19.36 0.30 9.16
C GLU A 70 19.59 0.35 7.64
N LEU A 71 18.57 0.48 6.78
CA LEU A 71 18.86 0.64 5.35
C LEU A 71 17.85 1.55 4.67
N ALA A 72 18.30 2.79 4.45
CA ALA A 72 17.67 3.75 3.58
C ALA A 72 17.41 3.14 2.18
N SER A 73 16.32 3.60 1.55
CA SER A 73 16.14 3.67 0.09
C SER A 73 15.58 2.49 -0.71
N THR A 74 15.28 1.31 -0.15
CA THR A 74 14.78 0.21 -1.02
C THR A 74 13.26 0.21 -1.18
N THR A 75 12.80 0.49 -2.41
CA THR A 75 11.49 0.06 -2.92
C THR A 75 11.25 -1.39 -2.54
N ARG A 76 10.09 -1.69 -1.95
CA ARG A 76 9.76 -3.05 -1.53
C ARG A 76 8.50 -3.54 -2.20
N THR A 77 8.58 -4.71 -2.80
CA THR A 77 7.43 -5.43 -3.34
C THR A 77 7.13 -6.62 -2.44
N ALA A 78 5.93 -6.66 -1.87
CA ALA A 78 5.46 -7.77 -1.05
C ALA A 78 4.45 -8.61 -1.84
N THR A 79 4.62 -9.93 -1.82
CA THR A 79 3.64 -10.88 -2.39
C THR A 79 2.81 -11.50 -1.27
N TRP A 80 1.48 -11.41 -1.40
CA TRP A 80 0.48 -11.85 -0.45
C TRP A 80 0.08 -13.32 -0.67
N PHE A 81 -0.62 -13.92 0.31
CA PHE A 81 -0.98 -15.36 0.29
C PHE A 81 -1.82 -15.77 -0.94
N ALA A 82 -2.50 -14.81 -1.57
CA ALA A 82 -3.31 -15.00 -2.77
C ALA A 82 -2.51 -14.86 -4.08
N GLY A 83 -1.18 -14.67 -4.03
CA GLY A 83 -0.33 -14.47 -5.21
C GLY A 83 -0.30 -13.02 -5.74
N LEU A 84 -1.07 -12.13 -5.12
CA LEU A 84 -1.07 -10.70 -5.42
C LEU A 84 0.18 -10.03 -4.87
N SER A 85 0.75 -9.10 -5.62
CA SER A 85 1.93 -8.32 -5.23
C SER A 85 1.61 -6.84 -5.21
N GLU A 86 2.14 -6.14 -4.22
CA GLU A 86 2.06 -4.69 -4.08
C GLU A 86 3.46 -4.14 -3.86
N SER A 87 3.72 -2.93 -4.38
CA SER A 87 4.97 -2.22 -4.12
C SER A 87 4.75 -0.97 -3.28
N ALA A 88 5.64 -0.76 -2.30
CA ALA A 88 5.75 0.46 -1.52
C ALA A 88 7.10 1.15 -1.81
N VAL A 89 7.02 2.41 -2.27
CA VAL A 89 8.17 3.24 -2.64
C VAL A 89 8.26 4.43 -1.69
N PRO A 90 9.36 4.63 -0.95
CA PRO A 90 9.51 5.77 -0.05
C PRO A 90 9.61 7.10 -0.80
N VAL A 91 8.95 8.13 -0.28
CA VAL A 91 9.00 9.52 -0.75
C VAL A 91 9.82 10.35 0.22
N TYR A 92 10.84 11.04 -0.29
CA TYR A 92 11.78 11.83 0.50
C TYR A 92 11.67 13.33 0.22
N VAL A 93 11.98 14.14 1.23
CA VAL A 93 12.36 15.55 1.07
C VAL A 93 13.67 15.75 1.82
N GLY A 94 14.75 16.02 1.08
CA GLY A 94 16.10 15.92 1.63
C GLY A 94 16.34 14.51 2.18
N ASP A 95 16.80 14.42 3.43
CA ASP A 95 17.07 13.15 4.11
C ASP A 95 15.88 12.61 4.92
N HIS A 96 14.70 13.22 4.79
CA HIS A 96 13.52 12.85 5.58
C HIS A 96 12.47 12.12 4.73
N ILE A 97 12.06 10.94 5.21
CA ILE A 97 10.93 10.20 4.62
C ILE A 97 9.62 10.88 5.01
N LEU A 98 8.85 11.32 4.01
CA LEU A 98 7.50 11.84 4.20
C LEU A 98 6.46 10.71 4.31
N GLY A 99 6.72 9.60 3.63
CA GLY A 99 5.87 8.41 3.62
C GLY A 99 6.15 7.53 2.41
N PHE A 100 5.15 6.77 1.98
CA PHE A 100 5.28 5.77 0.93
C PHE A 100 4.20 5.93 -0.13
N LEU A 101 4.58 5.76 -1.39
CA LEU A 101 3.66 5.49 -2.49
C LEU A 101 3.39 4.00 -2.54
N GLU A 102 2.12 3.63 -2.56
CA GLU A 102 1.65 2.25 -2.56
C GLU A 102 0.91 1.97 -3.87
N THR A 103 1.36 0.98 -4.62
CA THR A 103 0.68 0.56 -5.86
C THR A 103 -0.55 -0.29 -5.55
N GLY A 104 -1.46 -0.37 -6.50
CA GLY A 104 -2.46 -1.43 -6.52
C GLY A 104 -1.82 -2.83 -6.50
N GLU A 105 -2.67 -3.80 -6.18
CA GLU A 105 -2.30 -5.21 -6.17
C GLU A 105 -2.31 -5.78 -7.58
N VAL A 106 -1.26 -6.50 -7.95
CA VAL A 106 -1.15 -7.18 -9.24
C VAL A 106 -0.54 -8.56 -9.08
N MET A 107 -1.02 -9.51 -9.85
CA MET A 107 -0.46 -10.86 -9.87
C MET A 107 0.73 -10.90 -10.84
N LEU A 108 1.96 -10.97 -10.30
CA LEU A 108 3.20 -10.98 -11.10
C LEU A 108 3.55 -12.37 -11.65
N LYS A 109 2.87 -13.41 -11.18
CA LYS A 109 3.05 -14.80 -11.61
C LYS A 109 1.71 -15.35 -12.04
N ASN A 110 1.68 -16.19 -13.07
CA ASN A 110 0.45 -16.85 -13.46
C ASN A 110 -0.16 -17.61 -12.26
N PRO A 111 -1.48 -17.49 -12.03
CA PRO A 111 -2.14 -18.24 -10.99
C PRO A 111 -1.97 -19.73 -11.28
N THR A 112 -1.42 -20.45 -10.30
CA THR A 112 -1.30 -21.90 -10.36
C THR A 112 -2.53 -22.49 -9.68
N LYS A 113 -3.11 -23.54 -10.29
CA LYS A 113 -4.15 -24.32 -9.61
C LYS A 113 -3.55 -24.91 -8.34
N LYS A 114 -4.22 -24.72 -7.21
CA LYS A 114 -3.94 -25.50 -5.99
C LYS A 114 -4.58 -26.87 -6.10
#